data_AF-A0A812XFR6-F1
#
_entry.id   AF-A0A812XFR6-F1
#
_cell.length_a   1.000
_cell.length_b   1.000
_cell.length_c   1.000
_cell.angle_alpha   90.00
_cell.angle_beta   90.00
_cell.angle_gamma   90.00
#
_symmetry.space_group_name_H-M   'P 1'
#
loop_
_entity.id
_entity.type
_entity.pdbx_description
1 polymer ?
#
loop_
_entity_poly.entity_id
_entity_poly.type
_entity_poly.pdbx_seq_one_letter_code
_entity_poly.pdbx_strand_id
1 'polypeptide(L)'
;MLRRLPSKLMIESFLDILNQFWPGRYNFVYVPHDKSRARNVALAFVNFTDSEAARTAFAYFQGRSHPMDVRLGSQIRVSQADVQGLNLNLAYFIARMERGR
;
A
#
# COMPACT_ATOMS: atom_id res chain seq x y z
N MET A 1 3.00 2.36 -5.24
CA MET A 1 3.55 2.76 -3.92
C MET A 1 2.74 3.92 -3.37
N LEU A 2 2.39 3.88 -2.09
CA LEU A 2 1.71 4.97 -1.38
C LEU A 2 2.64 5.54 -0.31
N ARG A 3 2.77 6.86 -0.26
CA ARG A 3 3.55 7.63 0.72
C ARG A 3 2.62 8.55 1.51
N ARG A 4 3.06 8.99 2.69
CA ARG A 4 2.25 9.79 3.63
C ARG A 4 0.98 9.07 4.09
N LEU A 5 1.10 7.76 4.27
CA LEU A 5 0.01 6.95 4.84
C LEU A 5 -0.31 7.47 6.26
N PRO A 6 -1.58 7.59 6.66
CA PRO A 6 -1.95 7.94 8.03
C PRO A 6 -1.29 6.97 9.01
N SER A 7 -0.63 7.48 10.05
CA SER A 7 0.27 6.69 10.91
C SER A 7 -0.40 5.50 11.61
N LYS A 8 -1.71 5.56 11.83
CA LYS A 8 -2.54 4.52 12.46
C LYS A 8 -3.20 3.57 11.46
N LEU A 9 -3.04 3.78 10.15
CA LEU A 9 -3.58 2.86 9.16
C LEU A 9 -2.72 1.59 9.13
N MET A 10 -3.23 0.53 9.76
CA MET A 10 -2.56 -0.77 9.83
C MET A 10 -2.85 -1.62 8.59
N ILE A 11 -2.09 -2.71 8.41
CA ILE A 11 -2.21 -3.59 7.24
C ILE A 11 -3.62 -4.16 7.10
N GLU A 12 -4.27 -4.52 8.21
CA GLU A 12 -5.61 -5.09 8.25
C GLU A 12 -6.64 -4.10 7.67
N SER A 13 -6.68 -2.88 8.20
CA SER A 13 -7.58 -1.83 7.69
C SER A 13 -7.27 -1.44 6.25
N PHE A 14 -5.99 -1.48 5.84
CA PHE A 14 -5.63 -1.21 4.46
C PHE A 14 -6.08 -2.33 3.52
N LEU A 15 -6.01 -3.60 3.95
CA LEU A 15 -6.55 -4.74 3.21
C LEU A 15 -8.07 -4.65 3.08
N ASP A 16 -8.80 -4.20 4.10
CA ASP A 16 -10.25 -3.98 4.01
C ASP A 16 -10.60 -3.01 2.87
N ILE A 17 -9.88 -1.89 2.78
CA ILE A 17 -10.05 -0.89 1.72
C ILE A 17 -9.74 -1.52 0.36
N LEU A 18 -8.62 -2.24 0.24
CA LEU A 18 -8.25 -2.88 -1.02
C LEU A 18 -9.29 -3.93 -1.45
N ASN A 19 -9.81 -4.73 -0.51
CA ASN A 19 -10.85 -5.72 -0.77
C ASN A 19 -12.19 -5.11 -1.16
N GLN A 20 -12.51 -3.91 -0.68
CA GLN A 20 -13.73 -3.19 -1.06
C GLN A 20 -13.71 -2.75 -2.53
N PHE A 21 -12.57 -2.31 -3.04
CA PHE A 21 -12.48 -1.70 -4.38
C PHE A 21 -11.82 -2.60 -5.44
N TRP A 22 -10.89 -3.48 -5.04
CA TRP A 22 -10.11 -4.34 -5.94
C TRP A 22 -9.99 -5.78 -5.41
N PRO A 23 -11.10 -6.47 -5.07
CA PRO A 23 -11.06 -7.82 -4.54
C PRO A 23 -10.36 -8.77 -5.53
N GLY A 24 -9.34 -9.48 -5.05
CA GLY A 24 -8.59 -10.45 -5.86
C GLY A 24 -7.71 -9.87 -6.97
N ARG A 25 -7.58 -8.54 -7.10
CA ARG A 25 -6.79 -7.89 -8.17
C ARG A 25 -5.38 -7.46 -7.72
N TYR A 26 -4.91 -8.00 -6.61
CA TYR A 26 -3.55 -7.80 -6.08
C TYR A 26 -3.04 -9.09 -5.45
N ASN A 27 -1.73 -9.27 -5.44
CA ASN A 27 -1.08 -10.49 -4.93
C ASN A 27 0.04 -10.21 -3.92
N PHE A 28 0.31 -8.94 -3.62
CA PHE A 28 1.26 -8.54 -2.59
C PHE A 28 0.86 -7.20 -2.01
N VAL A 29 0.84 -7.12 -0.68
CA VAL A 29 0.63 -5.88 0.08
C VAL A 29 1.65 -5.84 1.21
N TYR A 30 2.31 -4.70 1.37
CA TYR A 30 3.26 -4.49 2.45
C TYR A 30 3.11 -3.10 3.05
N VAL A 31 2.83 -3.06 4.36
CA VAL A 31 2.80 -1.84 5.17
C VAL A 31 3.90 -1.95 6.24
N PRO A 32 5.11 -1.40 6.00
CA PRO A 32 6.15 -1.40 7.00
C PRO A 32 5.70 -0.68 8.29
N HIS A 33 5.92 -1.33 9.44
CA HIS A 33 5.55 -0.81 10.74
C HIS A 33 6.74 -0.73 11.70
N ASP A 34 6.77 0.34 12.50
CA ASP A 34 7.66 0.51 13.64
C ASP A 34 6.99 -0.14 14.86
N LYS A 35 7.48 -1.33 15.25
CA LYS A 35 6.96 -2.11 16.38
C LYS A 35 7.04 -1.34 17.70
N SER A 36 8.10 -0.56 17.89
CA SER A 36 8.31 0.18 19.15
C SER A 36 7.27 1.29 19.36
N ARG A 37 6.71 1.82 18.27
CA ARG A 37 5.79 2.96 18.29
C ARG A 37 4.37 2.63 17.83
N ALA A 38 4.08 1.34 17.57
CA ALA A 38 2.79 0.85 17.09
C ALA A 38 2.19 1.70 15.94
N ARG A 39 3.03 2.10 14.98
CA ARG A 39 2.65 2.94 13.84
C ARG A 39 3.33 2.50 12.56
N ASN A 40 2.68 2.73 11.41
CA ASN A 40 3.36 2.56 10.13
C ASN A 40 4.42 3.66 9.91
N VAL A 41 5.34 3.42 8.97
CA VAL A 41 6.37 4.41 8.58
C VAL A 41 5.92 5.32 7.42
N ALA A 42 4.62 5.60 7.34
CA ALA A 42 3.97 6.42 6.32
C ALA A 42 4.15 5.90 4.88
N LEU A 43 4.25 4.58 4.71
CA LEU A 43 4.55 3.93 3.43
C LEU A 43 3.71 2.66 3.27
N ALA A 44 3.25 2.39 2.05
CA ALA A 44 2.66 1.12 1.66
C ALA A 44 3.01 0.73 0.22
N PHE A 45 3.10 -0.57 -0.03
CA PHE A 45 3.30 -1.16 -1.34
C PHE A 45 2.13 -2.09 -1.65
N VAL A 46 1.65 -2.04 -2.89
CA VAL A 46 0.63 -2.93 -3.44
C VAL A 46 1.10 -3.34 -4.82
N ASN A 47 1.16 -4.65 -5.07
CA ASN A 47 1.37 -5.20 -6.40
C ASN A 47 0.03 -5.69 -6.94
N PHE A 48 -0.52 -4.93 -7.88
CA PHE A 48 -1.73 -5.32 -8.61
C PHE A 48 -1.39 -6.38 -9.66
N THR A 49 -2.33 -7.29 -9.93
CA THR A 49 -2.17 -8.37 -10.91
C THR A 49 -2.52 -7.95 -12.33
N ASP A 50 -3.25 -6.85 -12.49
CA ASP A 50 -3.59 -6.27 -13.78
C ASP A 50 -3.44 -4.74 -13.79
N SER A 51 -3.18 -4.19 -14.99
CA SER A 51 -2.88 -2.77 -15.20
C SER A 51 -4.10 -1.86 -15.02
N GLU A 52 -5.30 -2.37 -15.24
CA GLU A 52 -6.54 -1.62 -15.05
C GLU A 52 -6.80 -1.34 -13.56
N ALA A 53 -6.67 -2.36 -12.71
CA ALA A 53 -6.76 -2.22 -11.26
C ALA A 53 -5.68 -1.26 -10.74
N ALA A 54 -4.43 -1.38 -11.20
CA ALA A 54 -3.37 -0.45 -10.84
C ALA A 54 -3.70 1.01 -11.21
N ARG A 55 -4.24 1.24 -12.42
CA ARG A 55 -4.62 2.58 -12.90
C ARG A 55 -5.76 3.19 -12.10
N THR A 56 -6.81 2.41 -11.83
CA THR A 56 -7.97 2.87 -11.06
C THR A 56 -7.59 3.13 -9.59
N ALA A 57 -6.77 2.27 -8.99
CA ALA A 57 -6.21 2.49 -7.66
C ALA A 57 -5.34 3.74 -7.58
N PHE A 58 -4.51 3.97 -8.60
CA PHE A 58 -3.70 5.19 -8.68
C PHE A 58 -4.58 6.44 -8.67
N ALA A 59 -5.64 6.49 -9.48
CA ALA A 59 -6.57 7.62 -9.49
C ALA A 59 -7.28 7.80 -8.14
N TYR A 60 -7.77 6.71 -7.54
CA TYR A 60 -8.43 6.71 -6.24
C TYR A 60 -7.54 7.28 -5.14
N PHE A 61 -6.31 6.76 -4.98
CA PHE A 61 -5.38 7.21 -3.94
C PHE A 61 -4.73 8.56 -4.21
N GLN A 62 -4.82 9.09 -5.45
CA GLN A 62 -4.48 10.50 -5.71
C GLN A 62 -5.55 11.48 -5.22
N GLY A 63 -6.69 11.00 -4.72
CA GLY A 63 -7.83 11.86 -4.41
C GLY A 63 -8.55 12.37 -5.65
N ARG A 64 -8.46 11.65 -6.78
CA ARG A 64 -9.21 11.98 -8.00
C ARG A 64 -10.56 11.29 -8.06
N SER A 65 -10.91 10.47 -7.06
CA SER A 65 -12.19 9.77 -6.93
C SER A 65 -12.79 10.09 -5.56
N HIS A 66 -14.03 10.58 -5.54
CA HIS A 66 -14.74 10.97 -4.33
C HIS A 66 -16.05 10.20 -4.20
N PRO A 67 -16.45 9.79 -2.97
CA PRO A 67 -15.72 9.98 -1.71
C PRO A 67 -14.63 8.92 -1.47
N MET A 68 -13.50 9.33 -0.88
CA MET A 68 -12.46 8.41 -0.38
C MET A 68 -12.83 7.84 0.99
N ASP A 69 -12.30 6.65 1.32
CA ASP A 69 -12.43 6.10 2.67
C ASP A 69 -11.79 7.04 3.71
N VAL A 70 -12.53 7.36 4.76
CA VAL A 70 -12.14 8.29 5.83
C VAL A 70 -10.80 7.91 6.50
N ARG A 71 -10.45 6.62 6.50
CA ARG A 71 -9.22 6.10 7.10
C ARG A 71 -7.95 6.49 6.32
N LEU A 72 -8.08 6.93 5.07
CA LEU A 72 -6.95 7.27 4.19
C LEU A 72 -6.44 8.70 4.38
N GLY A 73 -7.30 9.62 4.85
CA GLY A 73 -6.98 11.04 4.92
C GLY A 73 -6.70 11.67 3.54
N SER A 74 -6.31 12.96 3.53
CA SER A 74 -6.15 13.76 2.30
C SER A 74 -4.71 13.92 1.81
N GLN A 75 -3.73 13.38 2.55
CA GLN A 75 -2.30 13.66 2.34
C GLN A 75 -1.55 12.57 1.58
N ILE A 76 -2.21 11.45 1.25
CA ILE A 76 -1.58 10.34 0.55
C ILE A 76 -1.00 10.80 -0.79
N ARG A 77 0.19 10.30 -1.10
CA ARG A 77 0.86 10.48 -2.39
C ARG A 77 1.13 9.12 -2.99
N VAL A 78 0.61 8.88 -4.19
CA VAL A 78 0.85 7.62 -4.92
C VAL A 78 1.82 7.84 -6.08
N SER A 79 2.69 6.87 -6.29
CA SER A 79 3.62 6.80 -7.43
C SER A 79 3.84 5.34 -7.82
N GLN A 80 4.40 5.11 -9.02
CA GLN A 80 5.01 3.83 -9.34
C GLN A 80 6.14 3.52 -8.32
N ALA A 81 6.33 2.24 -8.03
CA ALA A 81 7.44 1.78 -7.19
C ALA A 81 8.66 1.45 -8.06
N ASP A 82 9.86 1.62 -7.54
CA ASP A 82 11.09 1.24 -8.26
C ASP A 82 11.20 -0.28 -8.42
N VAL A 83 10.65 -1.04 -7.47
CA VAL A 83 10.52 -2.50 -7.52
C VAL A 83 9.17 -2.88 -8.12
N GLN A 84 9.17 -3.68 -9.20
CA GLN A 84 7.97 -4.09 -9.93
C GLN A 84 7.84 -5.61 -10.01
N GLY A 85 6.61 -6.12 -9.93
CA GLY A 85 6.31 -7.56 -10.02
C GLY A 85 6.47 -8.31 -8.70
N LEU A 86 5.77 -9.44 -8.59
CA LEU A 86 5.66 -10.20 -7.33
C LEU A 86 7.01 -10.70 -6.81
N ASN A 87 7.81 -11.35 -7.67
CA ASN A 87 9.07 -11.97 -7.26
C ASN A 87 10.06 -10.96 -6.70
N LEU A 88 10.21 -9.79 -7.35
CA LEU A 88 11.10 -8.75 -6.88
C LEU A 88 10.58 -8.07 -5.60
N ASN A 89 9.26 -7.89 -5.48
CA ASN A 89 8.66 -7.38 -4.24
C ASN A 89 8.90 -8.33 -3.05
N LEU A 90 8.76 -9.65 -3.24
CA LEU A 90 9.06 -10.65 -2.22
C LEU A 90 10.55 -10.66 -1.85
N ALA A 91 11.44 -10.65 -2.84
CA ALA A 91 12.87 -10.59 -2.61
C ALA A 91 13.27 -9.34 -1.79
N TYR A 92 12.71 -8.18 -2.14
CA TYR A 92 12.92 -6.94 -1.40
C TYR A 92 12.38 -7.02 0.03
N PHE A 93 11.19 -7.59 0.21
CA PHE A 93 10.59 -7.78 1.54
C PHE A 93 11.47 -8.66 2.43
N ILE A 94 11.92 -9.83 1.94
CA ILE A 94 12.80 -10.74 2.67
C ILE A 94 14.10 -10.04 3.06
N ALA A 95 14.78 -9.41 2.10
CA ALA A 95 16.04 -8.70 2.35
C ALA A 95 15.89 -7.51 3.30
N ARG A 96 14.69 -6.93 3.43
CA ARG A 96 14.40 -5.85 4.40
C ARG A 96 14.13 -6.41 5.79
N MET A 97 13.48 -7.57 5.91
CA MET A 97 13.22 -8.23 7.18
C MET A 97 14.50 -8.72 7.86
N GLU A 98 15.48 -9.18 7.07
CA GLU A 98 16.79 -9.61 7.59
C GLU A 98 17.62 -8.46 8.15
N ARG A 99 17.52 -7.27 7.55
CA ARG A 99 18.24 -6.06 8.00
C ARG A 99 17.64 -5.38 9.23
N GLY A 100 16.44 -5.79 9.64
CA GLY A 100 15.73 -5.23 10.80
C GLY A 100 15.84 -6.08 12.08
N ARG A 101 16.73 -7.09 12.09
CA ARG A 101 17.12 -7.84 13.29
C ARG A 101 18.35 -7.23 13.94
#